data_AF-A0A7S0HR09-F1
#
_entry.id   AF-A0A7S0HR09-F1
#
_cell.length_a   1.000
_cell.length_b   1.000
_cell.length_c   1.000
_cell.angle_alpha   90.00
_cell.angle_beta   90.00
_cell.angle_gamma   90.00
#
_symmetry.space_group_name_H-M   'P 1'
#
loop_
_entity.id
_entity.type
_entity.pdbx_description
1 polymer ?
#
loop_
_entity_poly.entity_id
_entity_poly.type
_entity_poly.pdbx_seq_one_letter_code
_entity_poly.pdbx_strand_id
1 'polypeptide(L)'
;FNILLRHLRPGSGPLMLNRTMGKIVKGGFINYFGHQRFGNSAASMMPSITVGKLLSKGDWENAVSETLRPPALSCSPNERKAKLMYSRDKDVDEALRLMPGYCHDERMLLQAIKDGKSPKDAALSMPHARLFKFAYWSRVWNLLASERARRMSMRHAVEGDIVLVRKDRNSTEAIHTSHFSSYTKDGENTMRFNISSDNAPEIHFVTKEEEKGATFDIS
;
A
#
# COMPACT_ATOMS: atom_id res chain seq x y z
N PHE A 1 19.99 0.03 13.06
CA PHE A 1 19.44 1.40 13.25
C PHE A 1 19.70 1.82 14.68
N ASN A 2 19.99 3.10 14.92
CA ASN A 2 20.07 3.69 16.25
C ASN A 2 18.91 4.67 16.41
N ILE A 3 17.96 4.37 17.30
CA ILE A 3 16.73 5.16 17.50
C ILE A 3 16.70 5.63 18.96
N LEU A 4 16.60 6.95 19.16
CA LEU A 4 16.49 7.56 20.48
C LEU A 4 15.04 7.97 20.76
N LEU A 5 14.38 7.28 21.69
CA LEU A 5 13.04 7.63 22.15
C LEU A 5 13.14 8.68 23.26
N ARG A 6 12.55 9.86 23.04
CA ARG A 6 12.51 10.97 24.01
C ARG A 6 11.12 11.12 24.60
N HIS A 7 11.03 11.74 25.78
CA HIS A 7 9.77 12.08 26.46
C HIS A 7 8.82 10.89 26.69
N LEU A 8 9.36 9.79 27.23
CA LEU A 8 8.54 8.64 27.64
C LEU A 8 7.60 9.03 28.78
N ARG A 9 6.37 8.50 28.77
CA ARG A 9 5.35 8.82 29.77
C ARG A 9 5.83 8.47 31.18
N PRO A 10 5.57 9.33 32.20
CA PRO A 10 5.85 9.02 33.60
C PRO A 10 5.17 7.70 34.00
N GLY A 11 5.91 6.77 34.60
CA GLY A 11 5.44 5.40 34.91
C GLY A 11 5.97 4.31 33.96
N SER A 12 6.61 4.70 32.85
CA SER A 12 7.35 3.79 31.97
C SER A 12 8.75 3.51 32.55
N GLY A 13 8.81 2.88 33.72
CA GLY A 13 10.07 2.58 34.38
C GLY A 13 10.97 1.66 33.53
N PRO A 14 12.30 1.65 33.76
CA PRO A 14 13.26 0.84 32.99
C PRO A 14 12.88 -0.64 32.87
N LEU A 15 12.22 -1.20 33.89
CA LEU A 15 11.75 -2.59 33.91
C LEU A 15 10.68 -2.89 32.85
N MET A 16 9.73 -1.98 32.63
CA MET A 16 8.67 -2.16 31.63
C MET A 16 9.26 -2.09 30.21
N LEU A 17 10.19 -1.16 29.99
CA LEU A 17 10.93 -1.04 28.74
C LEU A 17 11.73 -2.30 28.45
N ASN A 18 12.56 -2.76 29.40
CA ASN A 18 13.37 -3.96 29.23
C ASN A 18 12.50 -5.20 28.96
N ARG A 19 11.37 -5.35 29.66
CA ARG A 19 10.42 -6.44 29.41
C ARG A 19 9.82 -6.37 28.00
N THR A 20 9.41 -5.18 27.56
CA THR A 20 8.80 -4.98 26.23
C THR A 20 9.82 -5.21 25.13
N MET A 21 11.03 -4.65 25.27
CA MET A 21 12.14 -4.88 24.35
C MET A 21 12.53 -6.35 24.29
N GLY A 22 12.56 -7.06 25.42
CA GLY A 22 12.82 -8.50 25.46
C GLY A 22 11.78 -9.31 24.68
N LYS A 23 10.51 -8.91 24.69
CA LYS A 23 9.46 -9.54 23.87
C LYS A 23 9.65 -9.26 22.38
N ILE A 24 9.97 -8.01 22.00
CA ILE A 24 10.19 -7.62 20.60
C ILE A 24 11.44 -8.32 20.03
N VAL A 25 12.51 -8.42 20.80
CA VAL A 25 13.75 -9.10 20.36
C VAL A 25 13.51 -10.58 20.10
N LYS A 26 12.69 -11.24 20.93
CA LYS A 26 12.38 -12.67 20.78
C LYS A 26 11.31 -12.97 19.73
N GLY A 27 10.24 -12.20 19.70
CA GLY A 27 9.06 -12.47 18.86
C GLY A 27 8.93 -11.59 17.62
N GLY A 28 9.85 -10.63 17.43
CA GLY A 28 9.77 -9.65 16.35
C GLY A 28 8.56 -8.71 16.47
N PHE A 29 8.11 -8.24 15.32
CA PHE A 29 6.92 -7.41 15.17
C PHE A 29 6.24 -7.72 13.83
N ILE A 30 4.94 -7.41 13.72
CA ILE A 30 4.19 -7.61 12.47
C ILE A 30 4.66 -6.58 11.44
N ASN A 31 4.98 -7.04 10.23
CA ASN A 31 5.55 -6.24 9.15
C ASN A 31 4.53 -5.31 8.45
N TYR A 32 3.85 -4.43 9.19
CA TYR A 32 2.91 -3.46 8.62
C TYR A 32 3.56 -2.45 7.69
N PHE A 33 2.83 -2.09 6.63
CA PHE A 33 3.12 -0.86 5.90
C PHE A 33 2.79 0.33 6.79
N GLY A 34 3.78 1.18 7.07
CA GLY A 34 3.63 2.39 7.88
C GLY A 34 2.87 3.51 7.15
N HIS A 35 2.49 4.54 7.92
CA HIS A 35 1.71 5.69 7.41
C HIS A 35 2.31 6.36 6.18
N GLN A 36 3.64 6.42 6.08
CA GLN A 36 4.34 7.01 4.93
C GLN A 36 3.98 6.33 3.59
N ARG A 37 3.51 5.07 3.61
CA ARG A 37 3.09 4.35 2.40
C ARG A 37 1.75 4.86 1.85
N PHE A 38 0.94 5.47 2.70
CA PHE A 38 -0.42 5.88 2.36
C PHE A 38 -0.53 7.40 2.16
N GLY A 39 0.49 8.18 2.54
CA GLY A 39 0.51 9.63 2.44
C GLY A 39 0.84 10.30 3.78
N ASN A 40 1.33 11.54 3.72
CA ASN A 40 1.83 12.25 4.90
C ASN A 40 0.73 12.95 5.73
N SER A 41 -0.53 12.92 5.29
CA SER A 41 -1.65 13.55 6.00
C SER A 41 -2.92 12.75 5.82
N ALA A 42 -3.85 12.82 6.79
CA ALA A 42 -5.16 12.19 6.65
C ALA A 42 -5.91 12.68 5.39
N ALA A 43 -5.71 13.95 5.03
CA ALA A 43 -6.26 14.58 3.83
C ALA A 43 -5.73 13.97 2.52
N SER A 44 -4.47 13.52 2.47
CA SER A 44 -3.90 12.83 1.30
C SER A 44 -4.09 11.31 1.36
N MET A 45 -4.22 10.75 2.57
CA MET A 45 -4.24 9.31 2.81
C MET A 45 -5.52 8.63 2.34
N MET A 46 -6.67 9.18 2.73
CA MET A 46 -7.96 8.55 2.43
C MET A 46 -8.35 8.62 0.94
N PRO A 47 -8.11 9.75 0.22
CA PRO A 47 -8.32 9.79 -1.22
C PRO A 47 -7.41 8.80 -1.97
N SER A 48 -6.12 8.72 -1.62
CA SER A 48 -5.15 7.84 -2.29
C SER A 48 -5.55 6.36 -2.28
N ILE A 49 -6.05 5.87 -1.14
CA ILE A 49 -6.51 4.48 -1.00
C ILE A 49 -7.80 4.24 -1.79
N THR A 50 -8.72 5.20 -1.80
CA THR A 50 -10.01 5.10 -2.49
C THR A 50 -9.82 5.10 -4.00
N VAL A 51 -9.01 6.03 -4.53
CA VAL A 51 -8.61 6.06 -5.94
C VAL A 51 -7.90 4.75 -6.31
N GLY A 52 -6.98 4.27 -5.46
CA GLY A 52 -6.29 2.99 -5.66
C GLY A 52 -7.23 1.80 -5.82
N LYS A 53 -8.27 1.72 -4.98
CA LYS A 53 -9.31 0.68 -5.07
C LYS A 53 -10.05 0.73 -6.41
N LEU A 54 -10.45 1.92 -6.84
CA LEU A 54 -11.19 2.12 -8.09
C LEU A 54 -10.33 1.73 -9.31
N LEU A 55 -9.07 2.19 -9.33
CA LEU A 55 -8.09 1.83 -10.35
C LEU A 55 -7.80 0.33 -10.40
N SER A 56 -7.82 -0.37 -9.26
CA SER A 56 -7.65 -1.83 -9.20
C SER A 56 -8.87 -2.61 -9.67
N LYS A 57 -10.07 -2.02 -9.57
CA LYS A 57 -11.31 -2.61 -10.09
C LYS A 57 -11.55 -2.35 -11.58
N GLY A 58 -10.78 -1.45 -12.19
CA GLY A 58 -11.03 -0.97 -13.55
C GLY A 58 -12.22 -0.03 -13.65
N ASP A 59 -12.60 0.61 -12.54
CA ASP A 59 -13.65 1.61 -12.47
C ASP A 59 -13.03 2.99 -12.72
N TRP A 60 -12.77 3.29 -13.99
CA TRP A 60 -11.95 4.42 -14.41
C TRP A 60 -12.69 5.75 -14.24
N GLU A 61 -13.98 5.77 -14.54
CA GLU A 61 -14.85 6.94 -14.42
C GLU A 61 -14.89 7.43 -12.98
N ASN A 62 -15.13 6.52 -12.03
CA ASN A 62 -15.14 6.89 -10.62
C ASN A 62 -13.73 7.21 -10.12
N ALA A 63 -12.67 6.59 -10.64
CA ALA A 63 -11.30 6.95 -10.28
C ALA A 63 -10.98 8.41 -10.66
N VAL A 64 -11.34 8.83 -11.88
CA VAL A 64 -11.19 10.22 -12.34
C VAL A 64 -12.02 11.16 -11.48
N SER A 65 -13.29 10.81 -11.24
CA SER A 65 -14.20 11.62 -10.43
C SER A 65 -13.71 11.77 -8.98
N GLU A 66 -13.19 10.70 -8.37
CA GLU A 66 -12.70 10.71 -6.99
C GLU A 66 -11.43 11.54 -6.85
N THR A 67 -10.50 11.48 -7.83
CA THR A 67 -9.29 12.32 -7.81
C THR A 67 -9.63 13.81 -7.92
N LEU A 68 -10.60 14.17 -8.76
CA LEU A 68 -11.05 15.55 -8.95
C LEU A 68 -12.10 15.99 -7.94
N ARG A 69 -12.51 15.10 -7.02
CA ARG A 69 -13.51 15.41 -6.00
C ARG A 69 -12.97 16.50 -5.06
N PRO A 70 -13.72 17.58 -4.81
CA PRO A 70 -13.34 18.58 -3.83
C PRO A 70 -13.02 17.93 -2.47
N PRO A 71 -11.82 18.14 -1.91
CA PRO A 71 -11.41 17.47 -0.69
C PRO A 71 -12.26 17.93 0.50
N ALA A 72 -12.65 16.97 1.33
CA ALA A 72 -13.43 17.22 2.55
C ALA A 72 -12.59 17.77 3.72
N LEU A 73 -11.26 17.60 3.64
CA LEU A 73 -10.29 18.04 4.64
C LEU A 73 -9.29 19.03 4.00
N SER A 74 -8.46 19.67 4.83
CA SER A 74 -7.52 20.73 4.48
C SER A 74 -6.87 20.58 3.09
N CYS A 75 -7.07 21.59 2.25
CA CYS A 75 -6.40 21.76 0.97
C CYS A 75 -6.15 23.26 0.75
N SER A 76 -5.37 23.60 -0.27
CA SER A 76 -5.24 25.02 -0.62
C SER A 76 -6.56 25.58 -1.15
N PRO A 77 -6.87 26.87 -0.92
CA PRO A 77 -8.06 27.51 -1.47
C PRO A 77 -8.17 27.38 -2.99
N ASN A 78 -7.03 27.44 -3.69
CA ASN A 78 -6.97 27.32 -5.15
C ASN A 78 -7.29 25.91 -5.63
N GLU A 79 -6.75 24.87 -4.99
CA GLU A 79 -7.12 23.47 -5.29
C GLU A 79 -8.61 23.24 -5.10
N ARG A 80 -9.16 23.69 -3.95
CA ARG A 80 -10.59 23.57 -3.67
C ARG A 80 -11.43 24.26 -4.73
N LYS A 81 -11.07 25.50 -5.08
CA LYS A 81 -11.79 26.28 -6.10
C LYS A 81 -11.73 25.59 -7.46
N ALA A 82 -10.56 25.12 -7.89
CA ALA A 82 -10.39 24.41 -9.15
C ALA A 82 -11.27 23.15 -9.24
N LYS A 83 -11.24 22.31 -8.19
CA LYS A 83 -12.06 21.09 -8.11
C LYS A 83 -13.56 21.40 -8.06
N LEU A 84 -13.97 22.49 -7.40
CA LEU A 84 -15.38 22.94 -7.38
C LEU A 84 -15.85 23.45 -8.75
N MET A 85 -15.03 24.24 -9.45
CA MET A 85 -15.33 24.72 -10.81
C MET A 85 -15.55 23.53 -11.75
N TYR A 86 -14.64 22.56 -11.73
CA TYR A 86 -14.79 21.34 -12.52
C TYR A 86 -16.04 20.52 -12.11
N SER A 87 -16.30 20.38 -10.81
CA SER A 87 -17.45 19.59 -10.32
C SER A 87 -18.80 20.21 -10.69
N ARG A 88 -18.93 21.53 -10.67
CA ARG A 88 -20.20 22.24 -10.91
C ARG A 88 -20.43 22.55 -12.39
N ASP A 89 -19.41 23.12 -13.04
CA ASP A 89 -19.56 23.74 -14.36
C ASP A 89 -18.92 22.89 -15.47
N LYS A 90 -18.18 21.84 -15.11
CA LYS A 90 -17.35 21.04 -16.04
C LYS A 90 -16.36 21.87 -16.86
N ASP A 91 -16.03 23.06 -16.36
CA ASP A 91 -15.06 23.97 -16.96
C ASP A 91 -13.64 23.48 -16.68
N VAL A 92 -13.05 22.81 -17.68
CA VAL A 92 -11.71 22.21 -17.59
C VAL A 92 -10.63 23.28 -17.68
N ASP A 93 -10.84 24.32 -18.49
CA ASP A 93 -9.84 25.38 -18.74
C ASP A 93 -9.62 26.22 -17.49
N GLU A 94 -10.70 26.66 -16.84
CA GLU A 94 -10.61 27.43 -15.60
C GLU A 94 -10.10 26.57 -14.44
N ALA A 95 -10.50 25.29 -14.38
CA ALA A 95 -9.96 24.35 -13.41
C ALA A 95 -8.44 24.18 -13.56
N LEU A 96 -7.92 24.02 -14.79
CA LEU A 96 -6.48 23.92 -15.06
C LEU A 96 -5.72 25.20 -14.68
N ARG A 97 -6.33 26.37 -14.92
CA ARG A 97 -5.72 27.67 -14.59
C ARG A 97 -5.59 27.86 -13.08
N LEU A 98 -6.60 27.44 -12.31
CA LEU A 98 -6.63 27.56 -10.86
C LEU A 98 -5.86 26.45 -10.13
N MET A 99 -5.73 25.27 -10.74
CA MET A 99 -5.12 24.11 -10.08
C MET A 99 -3.64 24.37 -9.72
N PRO A 100 -3.23 24.21 -8.46
CA PRO A 100 -1.83 24.42 -8.06
C PRO A 100 -0.85 23.50 -8.80
N GLY A 101 0.40 23.96 -8.98
CA GLY A 101 1.43 23.19 -9.69
C GLY A 101 1.81 21.86 -9.04
N TYR A 102 1.68 21.74 -7.71
CA TYR A 102 1.98 20.51 -6.98
C TYR A 102 0.88 19.43 -7.12
N CYS A 103 -0.30 19.76 -7.64
CA CYS A 103 -1.41 18.84 -7.91
C CYS A 103 -1.21 18.13 -9.26
N HIS A 104 -0.14 17.33 -9.35
CA HIS A 104 0.32 16.75 -10.61
C HIS A 104 -0.73 15.80 -11.24
N ASP A 105 -1.37 14.95 -10.43
CA ASP A 105 -2.36 14.00 -10.92
C ASP A 105 -3.61 14.73 -11.44
N GLU A 106 -4.10 15.72 -10.70
CA GLU A 106 -5.27 16.50 -11.10
C GLU A 106 -5.03 17.29 -12.38
N ARG A 107 -3.85 17.91 -12.51
CA ARG A 107 -3.50 18.66 -13.73
C ARG A 107 -3.40 17.74 -14.95
N MET A 108 -2.78 16.57 -14.80
CA MET A 108 -2.71 15.58 -15.88
C MET A 108 -4.09 15.03 -16.27
N LEU A 109 -4.95 14.77 -15.28
CA LEU A 109 -6.33 14.37 -15.54
C LEU A 109 -7.10 15.44 -16.31
N LEU A 110 -7.09 16.68 -15.84
CA LEU A 110 -7.80 17.76 -16.50
C LEU A 110 -7.27 17.99 -17.92
N GLN A 111 -5.96 17.90 -18.15
CA GLN A 111 -5.40 17.97 -19.50
C GLN A 111 -5.85 16.80 -20.37
N ALA A 112 -5.83 15.56 -19.85
CA ALA A 112 -6.32 14.39 -20.58
C ALA A 112 -7.81 14.50 -20.96
N ILE A 113 -8.63 15.05 -20.05
CA ILE A 113 -10.05 15.32 -20.31
C ILE A 113 -10.20 16.38 -21.41
N LYS A 114 -9.40 17.46 -21.36
CA LYS A 114 -9.38 18.50 -22.39
C LYS A 114 -9.02 17.93 -23.77
N ASP A 115 -8.09 16.99 -23.80
CA ASP A 115 -7.64 16.31 -25.02
C ASP A 115 -8.66 15.25 -25.53
N GLY A 116 -9.79 15.06 -24.84
CA GLY A 116 -10.84 14.11 -25.22
C GLY A 116 -10.47 12.65 -24.99
N LYS A 117 -9.51 12.36 -24.10
CA LYS A 117 -9.10 10.98 -23.79
C LYS A 117 -10.21 10.22 -23.06
N SER A 118 -10.23 8.91 -23.24
CA SER A 118 -11.13 8.03 -22.49
C SER A 118 -10.85 8.13 -20.97
N PRO A 119 -11.83 7.85 -20.09
CA PRO A 119 -11.62 7.84 -18.63
C PRO A 119 -10.48 6.91 -18.21
N LYS A 120 -10.33 5.77 -18.90
CA LYS A 120 -9.23 4.82 -18.70
C LYS A 120 -7.87 5.47 -19.00
N ASP A 121 -7.72 6.08 -20.17
CA ASP A 121 -6.44 6.67 -20.58
C ASP A 121 -6.10 7.90 -19.73
N ALA A 122 -7.11 8.68 -19.35
CA ALA A 122 -6.95 9.77 -18.40
C ALA A 122 -6.47 9.25 -17.04
N ALA A 123 -7.15 8.26 -16.46
CA ALA A 123 -6.78 7.68 -15.17
C ALA A 123 -5.37 7.07 -15.17
N LEU A 124 -4.98 6.41 -16.26
CA LEU A 124 -3.64 5.83 -16.41
C LEU A 124 -2.55 6.88 -16.68
N SER A 125 -2.92 8.09 -17.10
CA SER A 125 -1.97 9.20 -17.29
C SER A 125 -1.50 9.85 -15.98
N MET A 126 -2.20 9.61 -14.86
CA MET A 126 -1.81 10.12 -13.55
C MET A 126 -0.42 9.60 -13.15
N PRO A 127 0.56 10.48 -12.86
CA PRO A 127 1.90 10.06 -12.43
C PRO A 127 1.89 9.10 -11.23
N HIS A 128 0.94 9.28 -10.31
CA HIS A 128 0.86 8.49 -9.09
C HIS A 128 -0.20 7.36 -9.14
N ALA A 129 -0.81 7.06 -10.29
CA ALA A 129 -1.80 5.96 -10.43
C ALA A 129 -1.31 4.64 -9.83
N ARG A 130 -0.03 4.30 -10.05
CA ARG A 130 0.59 3.09 -9.50
C ARG A 130 0.74 3.16 -7.99
N LEU A 131 1.12 4.30 -7.44
CA LEU A 131 1.24 4.50 -6.00
C LEU A 131 -0.12 4.35 -5.30
N PHE A 132 -1.20 4.85 -5.90
CA PHE A 132 -2.55 4.66 -5.38
C PHE A 132 -2.93 3.18 -5.33
N LYS A 133 -2.67 2.41 -6.41
CA LYS A 133 -2.88 0.95 -6.41
C LYS A 133 -2.07 0.26 -5.30
N PHE A 134 -0.81 0.63 -5.13
CA PHE A 134 0.03 0.07 -4.05
C PHE A 134 -0.49 0.45 -2.67
N ALA A 135 -0.92 1.68 -2.44
CA ALA A 135 -1.52 2.11 -1.19
C ALA A 135 -2.79 1.31 -0.86
N TYR A 136 -3.64 1.03 -1.85
CA TYR A 136 -4.80 0.15 -1.67
C TYR A 136 -4.39 -1.27 -1.23
N TRP A 137 -3.48 -1.91 -1.95
CA TRP A 137 -3.03 -3.27 -1.62
C TRP A 137 -2.26 -3.35 -0.29
N SER A 138 -1.45 -2.34 0.04
CA SER A 138 -0.82 -2.24 1.36
C SER A 138 -1.84 -2.14 2.49
N ARG A 139 -2.99 -1.46 2.27
CA ARG A 139 -4.06 -1.41 3.26
C ARG A 139 -4.72 -2.78 3.41
N VAL A 140 -5.00 -3.46 2.30
CA VAL A 140 -5.55 -4.82 2.32
C VAL A 140 -4.61 -5.75 3.08
N TRP A 141 -3.30 -5.68 2.81
CA TRP A 141 -2.29 -6.46 3.54
C TRP A 141 -2.34 -6.17 5.05
N ASN A 142 -2.34 -4.89 5.46
CA ASN A 142 -2.39 -4.53 6.89
C ASN A 142 -3.67 -5.09 7.56
N LEU A 143 -4.82 -5.05 6.87
CA LEU A 143 -6.08 -5.59 7.38
C LEU A 143 -6.01 -7.12 7.52
N LEU A 144 -5.50 -7.82 6.51
CA LEU A 144 -5.36 -9.28 6.53
C LEU A 144 -4.36 -9.74 7.59
N ALA A 145 -3.21 -9.08 7.72
CA ALA A 145 -2.20 -9.37 8.74
C ALA A 145 -2.77 -9.17 10.16
N SER A 146 -3.54 -8.10 10.37
CA SER A 146 -4.23 -7.87 11.64
C SER A 146 -5.22 -8.99 11.96
N GLU A 147 -5.98 -9.42 10.96
CA GLU A 147 -7.00 -10.45 11.15
C GLU A 147 -6.39 -11.84 11.39
N ARG A 148 -5.31 -12.18 10.68
CA ARG A 148 -4.50 -13.38 10.90
C ARG A 148 -3.92 -13.40 12.31
N ALA A 149 -3.41 -12.27 12.80
CA ALA A 149 -2.88 -12.15 14.15
C ALA A 149 -3.95 -12.25 15.24
N ARG A 150 -5.19 -11.87 14.93
CA ARG A 150 -6.32 -11.93 15.86
C ARG A 150 -6.91 -13.34 15.97
N ARG A 151 -6.98 -14.07 14.85
CA ARG A 151 -7.70 -15.36 14.77
C ARG A 151 -6.82 -16.59 14.94
N MET A 152 -5.53 -16.50 14.63
CA MET A 152 -4.66 -17.67 14.46
C MET A 152 -3.32 -17.48 15.22
N SER A 153 -2.54 -18.57 15.31
CA SER A 153 -1.26 -18.57 16.03
C SER A 153 -0.26 -17.58 15.44
N MET A 154 0.31 -16.72 16.28
CA MET A 154 1.41 -15.82 15.92
C MET A 154 2.78 -16.38 16.30
N ARG A 155 2.86 -17.69 16.61
CA ARG A 155 4.12 -18.37 16.96
C ARG A 155 4.54 -19.38 15.91
N HIS A 156 3.59 -20.11 15.35
CA HIS A 156 3.85 -21.07 14.28
C HIS A 156 2.86 -20.87 13.14
N ALA A 157 3.24 -21.34 11.95
CA ALA A 157 2.35 -21.40 10.81
C ALA A 157 1.26 -22.47 11.00
N VAL A 158 0.05 -22.20 10.54
CA VAL A 158 -1.12 -23.09 10.64
C VAL A 158 -1.45 -23.73 9.29
N GLU A 159 -2.24 -24.80 9.28
CA GLU A 159 -2.66 -25.48 8.05
C GLU A 159 -3.19 -24.46 7.00
N GLY A 160 -2.63 -24.53 5.79
CA GLY A 160 -2.96 -23.64 4.67
C GLY A 160 -2.20 -22.31 4.62
N ASP A 161 -1.38 -21.99 5.63
CA ASP A 161 -0.45 -20.85 5.53
C ASP A 161 0.59 -21.08 4.43
N ILE A 162 1.06 -19.99 3.84
CA ILE A 162 2.14 -19.99 2.83
C ILE A 162 3.43 -19.56 3.54
N VAL A 163 4.43 -20.43 3.54
CA VAL A 163 5.75 -20.16 4.10
C VAL A 163 6.81 -20.05 3.00
N LEU A 164 7.77 -19.15 3.18
CA LEU A 164 8.92 -19.03 2.30
C LEU A 164 10.00 -20.02 2.77
N VAL A 165 10.35 -20.98 1.92
CA VAL A 165 11.39 -21.98 2.17
C VAL A 165 12.73 -21.41 1.72
N ARG A 166 13.63 -21.19 2.69
CA ARG A 166 15.02 -20.83 2.39
C ARG A 166 15.85 -22.07 2.15
N LYS A 167 16.50 -22.16 0.98
CA LYS A 167 17.46 -23.23 0.66
C LYS A 167 18.70 -23.20 1.55
N ASP A 168 19.10 -22.02 2.04
CA ASP A 168 20.20 -21.87 3.00
C ASP A 168 19.74 -21.14 4.27
N ARG A 169 19.67 -21.89 5.38
CA ARG A 169 19.27 -21.37 6.70
C ARG A 169 20.30 -20.40 7.28
N ASN A 170 21.55 -20.44 6.83
CA ASN A 170 22.63 -19.56 7.31
C ASN A 170 22.76 -18.26 6.53
N SER A 171 22.01 -18.09 5.43
CA SER A 171 21.98 -16.83 4.69
C SER A 171 21.21 -15.76 5.49
N THR A 172 21.93 -14.79 6.03
CA THR A 172 21.37 -13.61 6.70
C THR A 172 20.90 -12.55 5.73
N GLU A 173 21.16 -12.72 4.43
CA GLU A 173 20.62 -11.85 3.40
C GLU A 173 19.10 -11.88 3.44
N ALA A 174 18.48 -10.71 3.56
CA ALA A 174 17.05 -10.59 3.38
C ALA A 174 16.71 -11.11 1.97
N ILE A 175 15.64 -11.91 1.83
CA ILE A 175 15.15 -12.25 0.49
C ILE A 175 14.81 -10.91 -0.15
N HIS A 176 15.60 -10.50 -1.14
CA HIS A 176 15.45 -9.22 -1.80
C HIS A 176 14.19 -9.31 -2.68
N THR A 177 13.03 -9.01 -2.11
CA THR A 177 11.75 -8.92 -2.86
C THR A 177 11.70 -7.69 -3.77
N SER A 178 12.84 -7.01 -4.00
CA SER A 178 12.93 -5.78 -4.80
C SER A 178 12.49 -5.95 -6.25
N HIS A 179 12.26 -7.19 -6.71
CA HIS A 179 11.76 -7.51 -8.05
C HIS A 179 10.33 -8.07 -8.09
N PHE A 180 9.53 -7.93 -7.03
CA PHE A 180 8.08 -8.19 -7.13
C PHE A 180 7.34 -6.95 -7.62
N SER A 181 7.68 -6.50 -8.83
CA SER A 181 6.84 -5.58 -9.58
C SER A 181 6.20 -6.35 -10.71
N SER A 182 4.90 -6.64 -10.58
CA SER A 182 4.10 -7.12 -11.70
C SER A 182 4.10 -6.06 -12.80
N TYR A 183 4.90 -6.27 -13.84
CA TYR A 183 4.76 -5.58 -15.12
C TYR A 183 4.30 -6.61 -16.15
N THR A 184 3.06 -6.48 -16.60
CA THR A 184 2.64 -7.05 -17.88
C THR A 184 2.94 -5.99 -18.93
N LYS A 185 3.96 -6.22 -19.76
CA LYS A 185 3.89 -5.74 -21.14
C LYS A 185 3.04 -6.78 -21.88
N ASP A 186 2.01 -6.28 -22.53
CA ASP A 186 1.25 -6.97 -23.57
C ASP A 186 0.10 -7.90 -23.11
N GLY A 187 -1.10 -7.31 -23.10
CA GLY A 187 -2.19 -7.77 -23.98
C GLY A 187 -2.91 -9.09 -23.72
N GLU A 188 -2.44 -9.97 -22.83
CA GLU A 188 -3.10 -11.26 -22.60
C GLU A 188 -3.48 -11.46 -21.14
N ASN A 189 -4.71 -11.95 -20.96
CA ASN A 189 -5.42 -12.09 -19.69
C ASN A 189 -4.88 -13.27 -18.87
N THR A 190 -3.60 -13.27 -18.53
CA THR A 190 -3.01 -14.21 -17.57
C THR A 190 -2.16 -13.45 -16.54
N MET A 191 -2.58 -13.48 -15.27
CA MET A 191 -1.75 -13.03 -14.15
C MET A 191 -0.56 -13.98 -14.02
N ARG A 192 0.54 -13.68 -14.69
CA ARG A 192 1.84 -14.32 -14.42
C ARG A 192 2.61 -13.46 -13.43
N PHE A 193 2.82 -13.99 -12.23
CA PHE A 193 3.87 -13.51 -11.35
C PHE A 193 5.19 -13.74 -12.07
N ASN A 194 5.78 -12.69 -12.64
CA ASN A 194 7.08 -12.78 -13.26
C ASN A 194 8.15 -12.80 -12.17
N ILE A 195 8.21 -13.91 -11.44
CA ILE A 195 9.37 -14.25 -10.65
C ILE A 195 10.35 -14.81 -11.66
N SER A 196 11.46 -14.10 -11.91
CA SER A 196 12.60 -14.67 -12.63
C SER A 196 12.85 -16.07 -12.04
N SER A 197 12.72 -17.11 -12.85
CA SER A 197 12.67 -18.52 -12.43
C SER A 197 13.88 -18.93 -11.59
N ASP A 198 14.98 -18.21 -11.73
CA ASP A 198 16.28 -18.62 -11.19
C ASP A 198 16.50 -18.11 -9.75
N ASN A 199 15.73 -17.10 -9.30
CA ASN A 199 15.84 -16.51 -7.95
C ASN A 199 14.48 -16.39 -7.23
N ALA A 200 13.45 -17.10 -7.70
CA ALA A 200 12.17 -17.15 -7.03
C ALA A 200 12.32 -17.80 -5.65
N PRO A 201 11.83 -17.17 -4.57
CA PRO A 201 11.80 -17.84 -3.28
C PRO A 201 10.84 -19.02 -3.39
N GLU A 202 11.29 -20.18 -2.91
CA GLU A 202 10.48 -21.37 -2.85
C GLU A 202 9.38 -21.17 -1.81
N ILE A 203 8.16 -21.60 -2.13
CA ILE A 203 7.01 -21.49 -1.23
C ILE A 203 6.51 -22.88 -0.88
N HIS A 204 6.01 -23.04 0.34
CA HIS A 204 5.39 -24.27 0.82
C HIS A 204 4.05 -23.95 1.48
N PHE A 205 3.07 -24.81 1.25
CA PHE A 205 1.77 -24.74 1.92
C PHE A 205 1.79 -25.66 3.12
N VAL A 206 1.55 -25.10 4.31
CA VAL A 206 1.64 -25.84 5.56
C VAL A 206 0.53 -26.87 5.66
N THR A 207 0.91 -28.11 5.96
CA THR A 207 0.00 -29.23 6.19
C THR A 207 -0.47 -29.30 7.64
N LYS A 208 -1.52 -30.09 7.89
CA LYS A 208 -2.07 -30.29 9.24
C LYS A 208 -1.08 -30.99 10.18
N GLU A 209 -0.29 -31.91 9.64
CA GLU A 209 0.75 -32.61 10.38
C GLU A 209 1.87 -31.67 10.81
N GLU A 210 2.28 -30.75 9.92
CA GLU A 210 3.31 -29.74 10.19
C GLU A 210 2.85 -28.68 11.19
N GLU A 211 1.57 -28.30 11.18
CA GLU A 211 0.98 -27.45 12.21
C GLU A 211 1.06 -28.13 13.59
N LYS A 212 0.61 -29.39 13.69
CA LYS A 212 0.67 -30.16 14.96
C LYS A 212 2.09 -30.30 15.48
N GLY A 213 3.06 -30.46 14.57
CA GLY A 213 4.48 -30.54 14.89
C GLY A 213 5.15 -29.20 15.13
N ALA A 214 4.46 -28.07 14.94
CA ALA A 214 5.01 -26.72 14.93
C ALA A 214 6.29 -26.60 14.08
N THR A 215 6.29 -27.26 12.91
CA THR A 215 7.47 -27.38 12.03
C THR A 215 8.02 -26.02 11.59
N PHE A 216 7.14 -25.02 11.45
CA PHE A 216 7.48 -23.65 11.08
C PHE A 216 7.14 -22.69 12.23
N ASP A 217 7.95 -22.69 13.29
CA ASP A 217 7.90 -21.71 14.40
C ASP A 217 8.78 -20.47 14.09
N ILE A 218 8.43 -19.35 14.70
CA ILE A 218 9.11 -18.06 14.61
C ILE A 218 10.15 -17.90 15.75
N SER A 219 10.22 -18.87 16.68
CA SER A 219 11.17 -18.91 17.82
C SER A 219 12.62 -19.19 17.44
#